data_AF-A0A526V5W4-F1
#
_entry.id   AF-A0A526V5W4-F1
#
_cell.length_a   1.000
_cell.length_b   1.000
_cell.length_c   1.000
_cell.angle_alpha   90.00
_cell.angle_beta   90.00
_cell.angle_gamma   90.00
#
_symmetry.space_group_name_H-M   'P 1'
#
loop_
_entity.id
_entity.type
_entity.pdbx_description
1 polymer ?
#
loop_
_entity_poly.entity_id
_entity_poly.type
_entity_poly.pdbx_seq_one_letter_code
_entity_poly.pdbx_strand_id
1 'polypeptide(L)'
;LVLSSAMRQLQQIQIMRGQMESGNRNAASVVAAARPPVFFSRRKLVEKALERWSTDALGRALTRLQTAVLQTRRRPDLSVALARQALLGIAVESSRLAQRG
;
A
#
# COMPACT_ATOMS: atom_id res chain seq x y z
N LEU A 1 -11.94 -3.49 -10.66
CA LEU A 1 -10.99 -4.55 -10.22
C LEU A 1 -9.63 -3.99 -9.78
N VAL A 2 -9.05 -3.01 -10.48
CA VAL A 2 -7.71 -2.46 -10.16
C VAL A 2 -7.60 -1.80 -8.77
N LEU A 3 -8.56 -0.94 -8.39
CA LEU A 3 -8.53 -0.24 -7.10
C LEU A 3 -8.58 -1.22 -5.91
N SER A 4 -9.44 -2.25 -5.99
CA SER A 4 -9.52 -3.29 -4.97
C SER A 4 -8.24 -4.11 -4.88
N SER A 5 -7.55 -4.36 -6.00
CA SER A 5 -6.25 -5.03 -6.01
C SER A 5 -5.18 -4.19 -5.30
N ALA A 6 -5.09 -2.89 -5.64
CA ALA A 6 -4.18 -1.95 -4.99
C ALA A 6 -4.45 -1.88 -3.48
N MET A 7 -5.72 -1.80 -3.07
CA MET A 7 -6.11 -1.77 -1.66
C MET A 7 -5.62 -3.02 -0.91
N ARG A 8 -5.80 -4.22 -1.46
CA ARG A 8 -5.29 -5.45 -0.85
C ARG A 8 -3.76 -5.45 -0.69
N GLN A 9 -3.03 -4.95 -1.69
CA GLN A 9 -1.57 -4.82 -1.59
C GLN A 9 -1.17 -3.87 -0.46
N LEU A 10 -1.81 -2.70 -0.35
CA LEU A 10 -1.52 -1.75 0.73
C LEU A 10 -1.91 -2.29 2.11
N GLN A 11 -3.02 -3.02 2.23
CA GLN A 11 -3.43 -3.69 3.47
C GLN A 11 -2.40 -4.74 3.89
N GLN A 12 -1.87 -5.53 2.95
CA GLN A 12 -0.81 -6.49 3.26
C GLN A 12 0.44 -5.79 3.80
N ILE A 13 0.85 -4.68 3.17
CA ILE A 13 1.98 -3.87 3.66
C ILE A 13 1.66 -3.29 5.04
N GLN A 14 0.44 -2.81 5.30
CA GLN A 14 0.02 -2.26 6.59
C GLN A 14 0.12 -3.29 7.72
N ILE A 15 -0.31 -4.52 7.49
CA ILE A 15 -0.19 -5.60 8.48
C ILE A 15 1.28 -5.87 8.82
N MET A 16 2.12 -6.02 7.78
CA MET A 16 3.56 -6.25 7.97
C MET A 16 4.24 -5.04 8.66
N ARG A 17 3.87 -3.81 8.29
CA ARG A 17 4.42 -2.61 8.91
C ARG A 17 4.06 -2.52 10.39
N GLY A 18 2.82 -2.85 10.75
CA GLY A 18 2.41 -2.93 12.16
C GLY A 18 3.21 -3.96 12.95
N GLN A 19 3.55 -5.11 12.35
CA GLN A 19 4.42 -6.12 12.98
C GLN A 19 5.87 -5.64 13.17
N MET A 20 6.38 -4.81 12.26
CA MET A 20 7.70 -4.19 12.41
C MET A 20 7.70 -3.22 13.60
N GLU A 21 6.70 -2.34 13.66
CA GLU A 21 6.61 -1.29 14.68
C GLU A 21 6.34 -1.87 16.08
N SER A 22 5.45 -2.86 16.21
CA SER A 22 5.13 -3.46 17.52
C SER A 22 6.20 -4.40 18.05
N GLY A 23 6.90 -5.12 17.17
CA GLY A 23 7.91 -6.11 17.56
C GLY A 23 9.35 -5.59 17.50
N ASN A 24 9.55 -4.30 17.17
CA ASN A 24 10.86 -3.72 16.83
C ASN A 24 11.63 -4.59 15.82
N ARG A 25 10.92 -5.13 14.82
CA ARG A 25 11.46 -6.07 13.83
C ARG A 25 11.87 -5.34 12.58
N ASN A 26 12.97 -5.77 11.97
CA ASN A 26 13.38 -5.27 10.65
C ASN A 26 12.50 -5.85 9.52
N ALA A 27 12.52 -5.18 8.35
CA ALA A 27 11.69 -5.53 7.21
C ALA A 27 11.94 -6.95 6.69
N ALA A 28 13.21 -7.36 6.57
CA ALA A 28 13.59 -8.69 6.07
C ALA A 28 13.00 -9.81 6.96
N SER A 29 13.06 -9.66 8.28
CA SER A 29 12.53 -10.66 9.21
C SER A 29 11.00 -10.77 9.14
N VAL A 30 10.30 -9.65 8.94
CA VAL A 30 8.84 -9.63 8.81
C VAL A 30 8.41 -10.25 7.48
N VAL A 31 9.11 -9.93 6.39
CA VAL A 31 8.85 -10.52 5.07
C VAL A 31 9.10 -12.02 5.06
N ALA A 32 10.14 -12.49 5.76
CA ALA A 32 10.42 -13.92 5.91
C ALA A 32 9.34 -14.65 6.74
N ALA A 33 8.76 -13.97 7.73
CA ALA A 33 7.71 -14.52 8.61
C ALA A 33 6.27 -14.31 8.08
N ALA A 34 6.11 -13.63 6.94
CA ALA A 34 4.81 -13.25 6.41
C ALA A 34 3.93 -14.46 6.07
N ARG A 35 2.64 -14.37 6.42
CA ARG A 35 1.60 -15.33 6.05
C ARG A 35 0.43 -14.58 5.42
N PRO A 36 0.11 -14.79 4.13
CA PRO A 36 0.73 -15.71 3.17
C PRO A 36 2.20 -15.36 2.82
N PRO A 37 3.01 -16.34 2.37
CA PRO A 37 4.40 -16.10 2.01
C PRO A 37 4.56 -15.07 0.90
N VAL A 38 5.51 -14.14 1.05
CA VAL A 38 5.93 -13.26 -0.03
C VAL A 38 6.81 -14.06 -0.99
N PHE A 39 6.38 -14.14 -2.25
CA PHE A 39 7.13 -14.81 -3.31
C PHE A 39 8.56 -14.27 -3.39
N PHE A 40 9.54 -15.16 -3.57
CA PHE A 40 10.96 -14.82 -3.39
C PHE A 40 11.41 -13.64 -4.28
N SER A 41 10.95 -13.58 -5.53
CA SER A 41 11.31 -12.49 -6.45
C SER A 41 10.76 -11.12 -6.03
N ARG A 42 9.74 -11.09 -5.16
CA ARG A 42 9.11 -9.87 -4.65
C ARG A 42 9.64 -9.44 -3.29
N ARG A 43 10.43 -10.27 -2.59
CA ARG A 43 10.87 -9.98 -1.21
C ARG A 43 11.56 -8.62 -1.09
N LYS A 44 12.59 -8.37 -1.91
CA LYS A 44 13.31 -7.08 -1.93
C LYS A 44 12.40 -5.88 -2.21
N LEU A 45 11.38 -6.05 -3.06
CA LEU A 45 10.43 -4.99 -3.35
C LEU A 45 9.54 -4.70 -2.14
N VAL A 46 9.05 -5.75 -1.47
CA VAL A 46 8.23 -5.62 -0.27
C VAL A 46 9.03 -5.06 0.90
N GLU A 47 10.27 -5.48 1.09
CA GLU A 47 11.18 -4.94 2.11
C GLU A 47 11.35 -3.42 1.93
N LYS A 48 11.71 -2.97 0.72
CA LYS A 48 11.81 -1.53 0.41
C LYS A 48 10.51 -0.78 0.63
N ALA A 49 9.37 -1.40 0.35
CA ALA A 49 8.08 -0.77 0.62
C ALA A 49 7.85 -0.61 2.13
N LEU A 50 8.19 -1.62 2.92
CA LEU A 50 8.06 -1.59 4.39
C LEU A 50 8.99 -0.57 5.05
N GLU A 51 10.19 -0.38 4.50
CA GLU A 51 11.13 0.64 4.97
C GLU A 51 10.61 2.07 4.72
N ARG A 52 9.99 2.30 3.55
CA ARG A 52 9.53 3.63 3.13
C ARG A 52 8.19 4.05 3.74
N TRP A 53 7.27 3.10 3.92
CA TRP A 53 5.91 3.39 4.35
C TRP A 53 5.76 3.26 5.87
N SER A 54 5.20 4.29 6.51
CA SER A 54 4.73 4.22 7.91
C SER A 54 3.28 3.77 7.99
N THR A 55 2.86 3.28 9.16
CA THR A 55 1.46 2.88 9.42
C THR A 55 0.47 4.02 9.13
N ASP A 56 0.81 5.26 9.51
CA ASP A 56 -0.03 6.43 9.25
C ASP A 56 -0.15 6.76 7.76
N ALA A 57 0.95 6.69 7.01
CA ALA A 57 0.95 6.93 5.58
C ALA A 57 0.10 5.88 4.85
N LEU A 58 0.21 4.61 5.26
CA LEU A 58 -0.62 3.52 4.74
C LEU A 58 -2.11 3.74 5.05
N GLY A 59 -2.43 4.20 6.27
CA GLY A 59 -3.80 4.55 6.66
C GLY A 59 -4.40 5.60 5.72
N ARG A 60 -3.71 6.74 5.52
CA ARG A 60 -4.17 7.80 4.61
C ARG A 60 -4.34 7.31 3.17
N ALA A 61 -3.40 6.50 2.68
CA ALA A 61 -3.43 5.92 1.34
C ALA A 61 -4.62 4.96 1.15
N LEU A 62 -4.91 4.13 2.15
CA LEU A 62 -6.06 3.22 2.14
C LEU A 62 -7.39 3.97 2.16
N THR A 63 -7.52 5.00 3.00
CA THR A 63 -8.72 5.86 3.01
C THR A 63 -8.95 6.47 1.62
N ARG A 64 -7.91 6.99 0.97
CA ARG A 64 -8.00 7.54 -0.40
C ARG A 64 -8.50 6.50 -1.40
N LEU A 65 -8.01 5.26 -1.35
CA LEU A 65 -8.47 4.17 -2.22
C LEU A 65 -9.93 3.78 -1.96
N GLN A 66 -10.34 3.68 -0.70
CA GLN A 66 -11.73 3.38 -0.31
C GLN A 66 -12.69 4.46 -0.81
N THR A 67 -12.34 5.74 -0.62
CA THR A 67 -13.11 6.86 -1.16
C THR A 67 -13.21 6.77 -2.69
N ALA A 68 -12.11 6.50 -3.38
CA ALA A 68 -12.13 6.35 -4.83
C ALA A 68 -13.06 5.22 -5.30
N VAL A 69 -13.04 4.06 -4.63
CA VAL A 69 -13.95 2.94 -4.94
C VAL A 69 -15.40 3.37 -4.78
N LEU A 70 -15.74 4.06 -3.69
CA LEU A 70 -17.10 4.57 -3.49
C LEU A 70 -17.51 5.54 -4.60
N GLN A 71 -16.63 6.47 -4.98
CA GLN A 71 -16.91 7.43 -6.05
C GLN A 71 -17.10 6.75 -7.41
N THR A 72 -16.29 5.72 -7.75
CA THR A 72 -16.48 4.96 -8.99
C THR A 72 -17.81 4.21 -9.06
N ARG A 73 -18.38 3.84 -7.90
CA ARG A 73 -19.70 3.20 -7.82
C ARG A 73 -20.83 4.22 -7.93
N ARG A 74 -20.65 5.41 -7.35
CA ARG A 74 -21.63 6.51 -7.39
C ARG A 74 -21.67 7.20 -8.76
N ARG A 75 -20.55 7.27 -9.47
CA ARG A 75 -20.40 7.92 -10.77
C ARG A 75 -19.68 6.98 -11.76
N PRO A 76 -20.40 5.99 -12.33
CA PRO A 76 -19.81 5.00 -13.24
C PRO A 76 -19.18 5.64 -14.49
N ASP A 77 -19.76 6.74 -14.97
CA ASP A 77 -19.29 7.57 -16.07
C ASP A 77 -17.88 8.16 -15.82
N LEU A 78 -17.54 8.48 -14.56
CA LEU A 78 -16.23 9.00 -14.17
C LEU A 78 -15.28 7.92 -13.63
N SER A 79 -15.68 6.65 -13.65
CA SER A 79 -14.97 5.56 -12.95
C SER A 79 -13.49 5.46 -13.33
N VAL A 80 -13.16 5.56 -14.63
CA VAL A 80 -11.78 5.48 -15.13
C VAL A 80 -10.95 6.67 -14.67
N ALA A 81 -11.48 7.89 -14.80
CA ALA A 81 -10.79 9.11 -14.39
C ALA A 81 -10.51 9.11 -12.87
N LEU A 82 -11.50 8.74 -12.07
CA LEU A 82 -11.39 8.62 -10.61
C LEU A 82 -10.37 7.55 -10.21
N ALA A 83 -10.39 6.38 -10.87
CA ALA A 83 -9.42 5.33 -10.60
C ALA A 83 -7.99 5.77 -10.93
N ARG A 84 -7.80 6.42 -12.08
CA ARG A 84 -6.50 6.96 -12.51
C ARG A 84 -5.98 8.00 -11.52
N GLN A 85 -6.81 8.96 -11.13
CA GLN A 85 -6.45 10.01 -10.17
C GLN A 85 -6.08 9.43 -8.80
N ALA A 86 -6.81 8.40 -8.34
CA ALA A 86 -6.50 7.73 -7.10
C ALA A 86 -5.13 7.05 -7.16
N LEU A 87 -4.88 6.23 -8.18
CA LEU A 87 -3.63 5.49 -8.36
C LEU A 87 -2.42 6.41 -8.55
N LEU A 88 -2.55 7.47 -9.35
CA LEU A 88 -1.48 8.47 -9.53
C LEU A 88 -1.17 9.18 -8.20
N GLY A 89 -2.19 9.50 -7.40
CA GLY A 89 -1.98 10.08 -6.08
C GLY A 89 -1.18 9.17 -5.15
N ILE A 90 -1.45 7.86 -5.16
CA ILE A 90 -0.71 6.87 -4.37
C ILE A 90 0.74 6.74 -4.87
N ALA A 91 0.95 6.75 -6.20
CA ALA A 91 2.28 6.70 -6.79
C ALA A 91 3.13 7.93 -6.42
N VAL A 92 2.55 9.13 -6.49
CA VAL A 92 3.22 10.38 -6.09
C VAL A 92 3.56 10.36 -4.60
N GLU A 93 2.64 9.91 -3.74
CA GLU A 93 2.92 9.77 -2.30
C GLU A 93 4.08 8.81 -2.02
N SER A 94 4.08 7.64 -2.69
CA SER A 94 5.17 6.66 -2.62
C SER A 94 6.51 7.27 -3.02
N SER A 95 6.52 8.07 -4.10
CA SER A 95 7.73 8.77 -4.56
C SER A 95 8.24 9.80 -3.54
N ARG A 96 7.34 10.55 -2.89
CA ARG A 96 7.73 11.51 -1.85
C ARG A 96 8.30 10.83 -0.62
N LEU A 97 7.72 9.71 -0.19
CA LEU A 97 8.24 8.92 0.92
C LEU A 97 9.64 8.37 0.60
N ALA A 98 9.86 7.91 -0.64
CA ALA A 98 11.16 7.43 -1.08
C ALA A 98 12.27 8.50 -1.14
N GLN A 99 11.91 9.79 -1.17
CA GLN A 99 12.87 10.90 -1.15
C GLN A 99 13.21 11.38 0.26
N ARG A 100 12.43 10.97 1.27
CA ARG A 100 12.55 11.44 2.66
C ARG A 100 13.37 10.51 3.56
N GLY A 101 13.61 9.27 3.14
CA GLY A 101 14.44 8.28 3.84
C GLY A 101 15.68 7.96 3.03
#